data_AF-A0A8S3RDY4-F1
#
_entry.id   AF-A0A8S3RDY4-F1
#
_cell.length_a   1.000
_cell.length_b   1.000
_cell.length_c   1.000
_cell.angle_alpha   90.00
_cell.angle_beta   90.00
_cell.angle_gamma   90.00
#
_symmetry.space_group_name_H-M   'P 1'
#
loop_
_entity.id
_entity.type
_entity.pdbx_description
1 polymer ?
#
loop_
_entity_poly.entity_id
_entity_poly.type
_entity_poly.pdbx_seq_one_letter_code
_entity_poly.pdbx_strand_id
1 'polypeptide(L)'
;MKTNIYPMSPPEYSEQRPSGFDVGPHSAIHPVAWDIITPDHVADTIPPPAYDSIFLQEGPAKSNVRHDDRNMWEKVHEWFEMSVLQHIIWLGALVFSILYIVFSIKYGGNCYRKLYNETNGKVIEEVDLPSTMKAEGGVLCATVLYVFVLILLRICDTNRTRRINMADSPGRQTRKGHLLFVCCILFIASFIWCIIGATIVIPFYDYDVSKNYTFMCDSEFYSFYHDAKIGQLSIMMPYAAYIIIYLFIVMPKAKLWFIRRKWRQWASLLDADQDGIISIRDMEKTNARLELLRRTIGDRKTALNAGAQKKWWDENIFKRGVNKDISVDDYITYLEGIYTPHGMESTMRPVITDFFNFFSTPDYRKKNIPILEEEFFKFWTILKNVDESHCRRMFVRYFLNPVTMASFLDNFVSLIAHNDFFDEKTLRVHKILNPKRSGTCDLICHPSSCDV
;
A
#
# COMPACT_ATOMS: atom_id res chain seq x y z
N MET A 1 -11.31 15.77 53.98
CA MET A 1 -12.69 16.06 53.55
C MET A 1 -13.30 14.77 53.05
N LYS A 2 -14.22 14.19 53.85
CA LYS A 2 -15.05 13.04 53.52
C LYS A 2 -16.32 13.55 52.84
N THR A 3 -16.74 12.94 51.75
CA THR A 3 -18.12 12.98 51.30
C THR A 3 -18.54 11.57 50.90
N ASN A 4 -19.40 11.00 51.73
CA ASN A 4 -20.18 9.81 51.48
C ASN A 4 -21.22 10.09 50.39
N ILE A 5 -21.43 9.14 49.49
CA ILE A 5 -22.68 9.02 48.74
C ILE A 5 -23.13 7.55 48.85
N TYR A 6 -24.30 7.36 49.46
CA TYR A 6 -24.98 6.08 49.63
C TYR A 6 -25.59 5.60 48.29
N PRO A 7 -25.74 4.28 48.08
CA PRO A 7 -26.49 3.74 46.94
C PRO A 7 -27.99 3.73 47.23
N MET A 8 -28.80 4.24 46.29
CA MET A 8 -30.26 4.07 46.29
C MET A 8 -30.63 2.77 45.57
N SER A 9 -31.41 1.95 46.27
CA SER A 9 -32.09 0.76 45.75
C SER A 9 -33.24 1.13 44.80
N PRO A 10 -33.57 0.30 43.78
CA PRO A 10 -34.71 0.54 42.91
C PRO A 10 -36.04 0.10 43.56
N PRO A 11 -37.17 0.75 43.23
CA PRO A 11 -38.48 0.44 43.81
C PRO A 11 -39.15 -0.80 43.19
N GLU A 12 -39.80 -1.57 44.06
CA GLU A 12 -40.75 -2.63 43.73
C GLU A 12 -41.99 -2.04 43.03
N TYR A 13 -42.35 -2.60 41.87
CA TYR A 13 -43.67 -2.42 41.27
C TYR A 13 -44.50 -3.68 41.49
N SER A 14 -45.53 -3.52 42.32
CA SER A 14 -46.62 -4.46 42.54
C SER A 14 -47.73 -4.18 41.52
N GLU A 15 -48.06 -5.16 40.68
CA GLU A 15 -49.26 -5.10 39.84
C GLU A 15 -50.34 -6.04 40.40
N GLN A 16 -51.51 -5.42 40.58
CA GLN A 16 -52.73 -5.97 41.13
C GLN A 16 -53.40 -6.92 40.14
N ARG A 17 -53.83 -8.08 40.64
CA ARG A 17 -54.88 -8.92 40.01
C ARG A 17 -56.26 -8.33 40.30
N PRO A 18 -57.21 -8.43 39.36
CA PRO A 18 -58.62 -8.52 39.69
C PRO A 18 -59.09 -9.98 39.69
N SER A 19 -59.87 -10.28 40.72
CA SER A 19 -60.59 -11.52 41.00
C SER A 19 -61.91 -11.64 40.22
N GLY A 20 -62.28 -12.88 39.89
CA GLY A 20 -63.68 -13.34 39.98
C GLY A 20 -64.33 -13.84 38.69
N PHE A 21 -64.51 -15.15 38.56
CA PHE A 21 -65.81 -15.79 38.26
C PHE A 21 -65.71 -17.31 38.51
N ASP A 22 -66.49 -17.80 39.47
CA ASP A 22 -66.76 -19.22 39.75
C ASP A 22 -68.05 -19.63 39.05
N VAL A 23 -68.09 -20.79 38.37
CA VAL A 23 -69.09 -21.89 38.46
C VAL A 23 -68.52 -23.13 37.71
N GLY A 24 -68.42 -24.31 38.35
CA GLY A 24 -67.96 -25.59 37.75
C GLY A 24 -69.07 -26.41 37.05
N PRO A 25 -69.03 -27.76 37.02
CA PRO A 25 -67.95 -28.69 36.63
C PRO A 25 -68.37 -29.67 35.50
N HIS A 26 -67.42 -30.54 35.08
CA HIS A 26 -67.50 -31.70 34.17
C HIS A 26 -67.36 -31.47 32.65
N SER A 27 -66.19 -31.79 32.12
CA SER A 27 -66.01 -32.85 31.10
C SER A 27 -64.54 -32.97 30.71
N ALA A 28 -63.98 -34.16 30.88
CA ALA A 28 -62.63 -34.51 30.46
C ALA A 28 -62.50 -34.48 28.93
N ILE A 29 -61.61 -33.63 28.41
CA ILE A 29 -61.14 -33.68 27.03
C ILE A 29 -59.62 -33.39 27.04
N HIS A 30 -58.90 -34.24 26.33
CA HIS A 30 -57.44 -34.38 26.21
C HIS A 30 -56.64 -33.06 26.13
N PRO A 31 -55.41 -33.01 26.70
CA PRO A 31 -54.53 -31.87 26.49
C PRO A 31 -54.01 -31.86 25.06
N VAL A 32 -54.41 -30.86 24.29
CA VAL A 32 -53.71 -30.43 23.07
C VAL A 32 -52.34 -29.94 23.52
N ALA A 33 -51.30 -30.64 23.10
CA ALA A 33 -49.92 -30.23 23.28
C ALA A 33 -49.73 -28.88 22.58
N TRP A 34 -49.52 -27.83 23.36
CA TRP A 34 -48.89 -26.62 22.85
C TRP A 34 -47.43 -26.98 22.60
N ASP A 35 -47.09 -27.25 21.35
CA ASP A 35 -45.70 -27.35 20.94
C ASP A 35 -45.02 -26.03 21.32
N ILE A 36 -44.08 -26.14 22.25
CA ILE A 36 -43.17 -25.08 22.64
C ILE A 36 -42.33 -24.79 21.40
N ILE A 37 -42.70 -23.75 20.66
CA ILE A 37 -41.87 -23.19 19.59
C ILE A 37 -40.61 -22.66 20.27
N THR A 38 -39.54 -23.46 20.21
CA THR A 38 -38.21 -23.03 20.60
C THR A 38 -37.72 -21.97 19.58
N PRO A 39 -36.90 -20.98 20.01
CA PRO A 39 -36.36 -19.95 19.11
C PRO A 39 -35.65 -20.51 17.87
N ASP A 40 -35.19 -21.76 17.96
CA ASP A 40 -34.50 -22.47 16.88
C ASP A 40 -35.44 -22.89 15.73
N HIS A 41 -36.76 -23.03 15.96
CA HIS A 41 -37.72 -23.37 14.88
C HIS A 41 -38.25 -22.17 14.09
N VAL A 42 -38.09 -20.95 14.61
CA VAL A 42 -38.49 -19.71 13.90
C VAL A 42 -37.38 -19.23 12.96
N ALA A 43 -36.14 -19.68 13.14
CA ALA A 43 -35.01 -19.32 12.27
C ALA A 43 -35.01 -20.07 10.92
N ASP A 44 -35.67 -21.24 10.84
CA ASP A 44 -35.74 -22.07 9.63
C ASP A 44 -36.86 -21.68 8.65
N THR A 45 -37.71 -20.71 9.01
CA THR A 45 -38.88 -20.31 8.20
C THR A 45 -38.78 -18.92 7.54
N ILE A 46 -37.65 -18.21 7.68
CA ILE A 46 -37.43 -16.97 6.92
C ILE A 46 -36.78 -17.33 5.58
N PRO A 47 -37.53 -17.35 4.46
CA PRO A 47 -36.92 -17.55 3.16
C PRO A 47 -35.85 -16.45 2.94
N PRO A 48 -34.72 -16.78 2.28
CA PRO A 48 -33.75 -15.76 1.92
C PRO A 48 -34.45 -14.66 1.12
N PRO A 49 -33.99 -13.39 1.18
CA PRO A 49 -34.50 -12.38 0.28
C PRO A 49 -34.32 -12.89 -1.16
N ALA A 50 -35.37 -12.87 -1.96
CA ALA A 50 -35.36 -13.48 -3.28
C ALA A 50 -34.45 -12.68 -4.23
N TYR A 51 -33.19 -13.09 -4.35
CA TYR A 51 -32.20 -12.50 -5.26
C TYR A 51 -32.04 -13.28 -6.57
N ASP A 52 -32.70 -14.44 -6.69
CA ASP A 52 -32.52 -15.37 -7.81
C ASP A 52 -32.91 -14.77 -9.18
N SER A 53 -33.77 -13.74 -9.18
CA SER A 53 -34.18 -13.02 -10.39
C SER A 53 -33.14 -12.01 -10.91
N ILE A 54 -32.18 -11.58 -10.09
CA ILE A 54 -31.20 -10.54 -10.44
C ILE A 54 -30.11 -11.10 -11.35
N PHE A 55 -29.77 -12.40 -11.20
CA PHE A 55 -28.71 -13.05 -11.98
C PHE A 55 -29.08 -13.31 -13.45
N LEU A 56 -30.34 -13.18 -13.83
CA LEU A 56 -30.81 -13.35 -15.21
C LEU A 56 -30.64 -12.08 -16.07
N GLN A 57 -30.25 -10.95 -15.46
CA GLN A 57 -30.27 -9.63 -16.11
C GLN A 57 -28.87 -8.99 -16.23
N GLU A 58 -27.81 -9.78 -16.43
CA GLU A 58 -26.49 -9.23 -16.77
C GLU A 58 -26.38 -9.00 -18.29
N GLY A 59 -26.68 -7.77 -18.72
CA GLY A 59 -26.21 -7.25 -20.00
C GLY A 59 -24.71 -6.91 -19.95
N PRO A 60 -24.02 -6.81 -21.11
CA PRO A 60 -22.58 -6.57 -21.15
C PRO A 60 -22.23 -5.26 -20.42
N ALA A 61 -21.26 -5.34 -19.50
CA ALA A 61 -20.74 -4.21 -18.76
C ALA A 61 -20.31 -3.10 -19.73
N LYS A 62 -20.92 -1.91 -19.62
CA LYS A 62 -20.46 -0.72 -20.35
C LYS A 62 -19.01 -0.48 -19.94
N SER A 63 -18.10 -0.48 -20.91
CA SER A 63 -16.69 -0.19 -20.71
C SER A 63 -16.51 1.29 -20.37
N ASN A 64 -16.76 1.67 -19.11
CA ASN A 64 -16.51 3.03 -18.67
C ASN A 64 -14.98 3.26 -18.63
N VAL A 65 -14.57 4.35 -19.26
CA VAL A 65 -13.19 4.84 -19.28
C VAL A 65 -12.80 5.15 -17.84
N ARG A 66 -12.09 4.22 -17.20
CA ARG A 66 -11.57 4.39 -15.84
C ARG A 66 -10.66 5.62 -15.83
N HIS A 67 -11.10 6.68 -15.16
CA HIS A 67 -10.33 7.91 -15.04
C HIS A 67 -8.99 7.57 -14.36
N ASP A 68 -7.88 7.95 -14.99
CA ASP A 68 -6.55 7.71 -14.42
C ASP A 68 -6.33 8.65 -13.24
N ASP A 69 -6.63 8.14 -12.04
CA ASP A 69 -6.50 8.84 -10.76
C ASP A 69 -5.06 9.15 -10.33
N ARG A 70 -4.05 8.79 -11.14
CA ARG A 70 -2.65 9.13 -10.83
C ARG A 70 -2.44 10.63 -10.94
N ASN A 71 -1.86 11.22 -9.90
CA ASN A 71 -1.37 12.59 -9.96
C ASN A 71 -0.26 12.69 -11.03
N MET A 72 -0.15 13.84 -11.70
CA MET A 72 0.96 14.18 -12.60
C MET A 72 2.33 13.79 -12.00
N TRP A 73 2.53 13.99 -10.70
CA TRP A 73 3.77 13.63 -10.03
C TRP A 73 4.03 12.12 -9.93
N GLU A 74 3.00 11.30 -9.76
CA GLU A 74 3.14 9.83 -9.82
C GLU A 74 3.48 9.39 -11.23
N LYS A 75 2.88 10.03 -12.25
CA LYS A 75 3.22 9.77 -13.65
C LYS A 75 4.67 10.17 -13.94
N VAL A 76 5.10 11.34 -13.49
CA VAL A 76 6.48 11.82 -13.63
C VAL A 76 7.46 10.91 -12.88
N HIS A 77 7.12 10.46 -11.67
CA HIS A 77 7.96 9.53 -10.91
C HIS A 77 8.03 8.15 -11.55
N GLU A 78 6.91 7.56 -12.00
CA GLU A 78 6.92 6.29 -12.75
C GLU A 78 7.70 6.45 -14.06
N TRP A 79 7.53 7.57 -14.77
CA TRP A 79 8.31 7.88 -15.97
C TRP A 79 9.79 7.99 -15.67
N PHE A 80 10.16 8.63 -14.55
CA PHE A 80 11.55 8.81 -14.14
C PHE A 80 12.18 7.48 -13.68
N GLU A 81 11.50 6.70 -12.83
CA GLU A 81 11.95 5.36 -12.40
C GLU A 81 12.15 4.42 -13.58
N MET A 82 11.27 4.49 -14.57
CA MET A 82 11.32 3.67 -15.78
C MET A 82 12.13 4.32 -16.91
N SER A 83 12.70 5.50 -16.67
CA SER A 83 13.37 6.24 -17.73
C SER A 83 14.71 5.58 -18.06
N VAL A 84 14.98 5.52 -19.36
CA VAL A 84 16.33 5.30 -19.89
C VAL A 84 17.29 6.37 -19.33
N LEU A 85 16.78 7.56 -19.04
CA LEU A 85 17.56 8.66 -18.45
C LEU A 85 18.18 8.29 -17.09
N GLN A 86 17.45 7.64 -16.19
CA GLN A 86 18.01 7.20 -14.91
C GLN A 86 19.15 6.18 -15.11
N HIS A 87 19.01 5.28 -16.09
CA HIS A 87 20.06 4.31 -16.42
C HIS A 87 21.30 5.00 -17.02
N ILE A 88 21.09 6.00 -17.88
CA ILE A 88 22.18 6.83 -18.45
C ILE A 88 22.90 7.59 -17.33
N ILE A 89 22.17 8.16 -16.37
CA ILE A 89 22.76 8.87 -15.22
C ILE A 89 23.65 7.94 -14.39
N TRP A 90 23.16 6.74 -14.05
CA TRP A 90 23.94 5.76 -13.28
C TRP A 90 25.14 5.22 -14.06
N LEU A 91 25.02 5.05 -15.39
CA LEU A 91 26.15 4.68 -16.25
C LEU A 91 27.20 5.80 -16.28
N GLY A 92 26.78 7.05 -16.41
CA GLY A 92 27.67 8.21 -16.33
C GLY A 92 28.40 8.26 -14.98
N ALA A 93 27.67 8.08 -13.87
CA ALA A 93 28.24 8.03 -12.53
C ALA A 93 29.28 6.88 -12.38
N LEU A 94 29.03 5.72 -13.01
CA LEU A 94 29.98 4.61 -13.03
C LEU A 94 31.28 4.98 -13.77
N VAL A 95 31.15 5.61 -14.94
CA VAL A 95 32.31 6.04 -15.73
C VAL A 95 33.14 7.05 -14.95
N PHE A 96 32.51 8.08 -14.37
CA PHE A 96 33.21 9.05 -13.50
C PHE A 96 33.90 8.39 -12.31
N SER A 97 33.22 7.45 -11.66
CA SER A 97 33.77 6.69 -10.55
C SER A 97 35.03 5.91 -10.93
N ILE A 98 35.01 5.21 -12.08
CA ILE A 98 36.16 4.47 -12.59
C ILE A 98 37.31 5.44 -12.93
N LEU A 99 37.00 6.57 -13.58
CA LEU A 99 38.00 7.59 -13.91
C LEU A 99 38.65 8.16 -12.65
N TYR A 100 37.88 8.41 -11.58
CA TYR A 100 38.41 8.88 -10.29
C TYR A 100 39.41 7.90 -9.69
N ILE A 101 39.10 6.61 -9.74
CA ILE A 101 39.99 5.56 -9.24
C ILE A 101 41.26 5.46 -10.10
N VAL A 102 41.14 5.49 -11.43
CA VAL A 102 42.29 5.38 -12.34
C VAL A 102 43.22 6.60 -12.23
N PHE A 103 42.66 7.81 -12.26
CA PHE A 103 43.45 9.05 -12.14
C PHE A 103 44.09 9.18 -10.75
N SER A 104 43.38 8.85 -9.67
CA SER A 104 43.98 8.85 -8.34
C SER A 104 45.15 7.87 -8.19
N ILE A 105 45.09 6.70 -8.85
CA ILE A 105 46.23 5.77 -8.88
C ILE A 105 47.40 6.34 -9.70
N LYS A 106 47.12 6.93 -10.87
CA LYS A 106 48.16 7.55 -11.73
C LYS A 106 48.95 8.65 -11.01
N TYR A 107 48.29 9.44 -10.17
CA TYR A 107 48.88 10.62 -9.51
C TYR A 107 49.13 10.44 -8.01
N GLY A 108 48.98 9.22 -7.48
CA GLY A 108 49.16 8.93 -6.06
C GLY A 108 50.56 9.31 -5.55
N GLY A 109 50.61 10.03 -4.42
CA GLY A 109 51.88 10.44 -3.79
C GLY A 109 52.52 11.70 -4.38
N ASN A 110 51.95 12.30 -5.42
CA ASN A 110 52.53 13.45 -6.14
C ASN A 110 51.67 14.72 -6.07
N CYS A 111 50.55 14.71 -5.34
CA CYS A 111 49.61 15.83 -5.32
C CYS A 111 49.03 16.13 -3.94
N TYR A 112 49.36 17.30 -3.39
CA TYR A 112 48.95 17.72 -2.04
C TYR A 112 48.45 19.17 -2.00
N ARG A 113 47.46 19.42 -1.14
CA ARG A 113 47.02 20.77 -0.75
C ARG A 113 47.50 21.06 0.68
N LYS A 114 48.20 22.17 0.88
CA LYS A 114 48.61 22.66 2.20
C LYS A 114 47.90 23.95 2.54
N LEU A 115 47.25 24.00 3.70
CA LEU A 115 46.68 25.20 4.31
C LEU A 115 47.68 25.80 5.29
N TYR A 116 47.91 27.11 5.21
CA TYR A 116 48.82 27.85 6.08
C TYR A 116 48.06 28.78 7.02
N ASN A 117 48.61 28.97 8.21
CA ASN A 117 48.13 29.98 9.14
C ASN A 117 48.64 31.36 8.73
N GLU A 118 47.72 32.30 8.52
CA GLU A 118 48.02 33.70 8.18
C GLU A 118 48.97 34.39 9.18
N THR A 119 48.90 34.01 10.46
CA THR A 119 49.67 34.68 11.53
C THR A 119 51.09 34.15 11.72
N ASN A 120 51.38 32.90 11.36
CA ASN A 120 52.68 32.28 11.66
C ASN A 120 53.29 31.46 10.52
N GLY A 121 52.62 31.38 9.35
CA GLY A 121 53.12 30.68 8.17
C GLY A 121 53.31 29.17 8.34
N LYS A 122 52.80 28.56 9.43
CA LYS A 122 52.88 27.11 9.64
C LYS A 122 51.74 26.41 8.90
N VAL A 123 52.03 25.21 8.41
CA VAL A 123 51.03 24.32 7.81
C VAL A 123 50.06 23.88 8.90
N ILE A 124 48.77 24.16 8.70
CA ILE A 124 47.66 23.74 9.57
C ILE A 124 47.11 22.40 9.10
N GLU A 125 46.98 22.20 7.79
CA GLU A 125 46.34 21.04 7.20
C GLU A 125 47.06 20.65 5.91
N GLU A 126 47.28 19.35 5.71
CA GLU A 126 47.81 18.77 4.47
C GLU A 126 46.83 17.70 3.98
N VAL A 127 46.31 17.88 2.77
CA VAL A 127 45.32 16.99 2.16
C VAL A 127 45.90 16.33 0.93
N ASP A 128 45.90 15.00 0.93
CA ASP A 128 46.22 14.17 -0.24
C ASP A 128 45.01 14.15 -1.19
N LEU A 129 45.14 14.89 -2.28
CA LEU A 129 44.09 15.09 -3.28
C LEU A 129 43.77 13.79 -4.03
N PRO A 130 44.75 13.02 -4.56
CA PRO A 130 44.51 11.69 -5.10
C PRO A 130 43.78 10.76 -4.14
N SER A 131 44.15 10.74 -2.85
CA SER A 131 43.46 9.88 -1.87
C SER A 131 42.00 10.28 -1.66
N THR A 132 41.72 11.58 -1.65
CA THR A 132 40.35 12.11 -1.55
C THR A 132 39.51 11.73 -2.78
N MET A 133 40.09 11.91 -3.97
CA MET A 133 39.46 11.54 -5.24
C MET A 133 39.20 10.04 -5.35
N LYS A 134 40.14 9.21 -4.86
CA LYS A 134 39.98 7.75 -4.80
C LYS A 134 38.83 7.34 -3.87
N ALA A 135 38.76 7.94 -2.68
CA ALA A 135 37.71 7.64 -1.71
C ALA A 135 36.33 7.97 -2.29
N GLU A 136 36.19 9.13 -2.92
CA GLU A 136 34.97 9.55 -3.59
C GLU A 136 34.58 8.62 -4.74
N GLY A 137 35.53 8.31 -5.63
CA GLY A 137 35.32 7.36 -6.73
C GLY A 137 34.85 6.01 -6.21
N GLY A 138 35.44 5.52 -5.11
CA GLY A 138 35.04 4.28 -4.44
C GLY A 138 33.61 4.32 -3.91
N VAL A 139 33.21 5.41 -3.25
CA VAL A 139 31.84 5.56 -2.72
C VAL A 139 30.82 5.64 -3.87
N LEU A 140 31.11 6.40 -4.93
CA LEU A 140 30.26 6.44 -6.12
C LEU A 140 30.11 5.06 -6.76
N CYS A 141 31.20 4.30 -6.87
CA CYS A 141 31.19 2.93 -7.41
C CYS A 141 30.26 2.04 -6.58
N ALA A 142 30.44 2.07 -5.26
CA ALA A 142 29.64 1.27 -4.33
C ALA A 142 28.15 1.62 -4.45
N THR A 143 27.80 2.91 -4.56
CA THR A 143 26.43 3.35 -4.76
C THR A 143 25.83 2.83 -6.07
N VAL A 144 26.55 2.95 -7.20
CA VAL A 144 26.06 2.47 -8.49
C VAL A 144 25.85 0.95 -8.47
N LEU A 145 26.83 0.20 -7.98
CA LEU A 145 26.74 -1.26 -7.87
C LEU A 145 25.57 -1.68 -6.98
N TYR A 146 25.37 -0.97 -5.88
CA TYR A 146 24.26 -1.22 -4.97
C TYR A 146 22.91 -1.01 -5.65
N VAL A 147 22.75 0.10 -6.39
CA VAL A 147 21.54 0.37 -7.17
C VAL A 147 21.30 -0.71 -8.23
N PHE A 148 22.35 -1.19 -8.90
CA PHE A 148 22.24 -2.29 -9.86
C PHE A 148 21.75 -3.59 -9.20
N VAL A 149 22.27 -3.92 -8.01
CA VAL A 149 21.78 -5.05 -7.21
C VAL A 149 20.30 -4.89 -6.86
N LEU A 150 19.85 -3.69 -6.46
CA LEU A 150 18.43 -3.43 -6.19
C LEU A 150 17.55 -3.63 -7.43
N ILE A 151 18.02 -3.19 -8.61
CA ILE A 151 17.32 -3.39 -9.89
C ILE A 151 17.21 -4.89 -10.20
N LEU A 152 18.30 -5.64 -10.08
CA LEU A 152 18.29 -7.09 -10.28
C LEU A 152 17.33 -7.79 -9.31
N LEU A 153 17.33 -7.41 -8.03
CA LEU A 153 16.38 -7.93 -7.04
C LEU A 153 14.93 -7.62 -7.44
N ARG A 154 14.64 -6.42 -7.97
CA ARG A 154 13.30 -6.03 -8.45
C ARG A 154 12.86 -6.84 -9.67
N ILE A 155 13.78 -7.17 -10.58
CA ILE A 155 13.53 -8.03 -11.74
C ILE A 155 13.23 -9.46 -11.28
N CYS A 156 14.05 -10.01 -10.38
CA CYS A 156 13.81 -11.33 -9.79
C CYS A 156 12.47 -11.41 -9.06
N ASP A 157 12.09 -10.37 -8.31
CA ASP A 157 10.79 -10.27 -7.65
C ASP A 157 9.62 -10.16 -8.65
N THR A 158 9.87 -9.65 -9.86
CA THR A 158 8.86 -9.49 -10.91
C THR A 158 8.61 -10.79 -11.66
N ASN A 159 9.66 -11.57 -11.93
CA ASN A 159 9.58 -12.85 -12.63
C ASN A 159 9.23 -14.02 -11.70
N ARG A 160 8.72 -13.74 -10.50
CA ARG A 160 8.48 -14.76 -9.48
C ARG A 160 7.29 -15.64 -9.84
N THR A 161 7.53 -16.95 -9.92
CA THR A 161 6.51 -17.96 -10.22
C THR A 161 5.97 -18.69 -8.98
N ARG A 162 6.57 -18.49 -7.80
CA ARG A 162 6.19 -19.16 -6.54
C ARG A 162 5.71 -18.17 -5.48
N ARG A 163 4.74 -18.59 -4.65
CA ARG A 163 4.30 -17.85 -3.45
C ARG A 163 5.37 -17.86 -2.36
N ILE A 164 5.37 -16.81 -1.55
CA ILE A 164 6.22 -16.70 -0.36
C ILE A 164 5.47 -17.29 0.83
N ASN A 165 6.17 -18.02 1.69
CA ASN A 165 5.58 -18.56 2.90
C ASN A 165 5.40 -17.47 3.96
N MET A 166 4.36 -17.60 4.77
CA MET A 166 4.08 -16.62 5.83
C MET A 166 5.24 -16.46 6.82
N ALA A 167 5.97 -17.54 7.11
CA ALA A 167 7.14 -17.55 8.00
C ALA A 167 8.30 -16.67 7.49
N ASP A 168 8.44 -16.50 6.17
CA ASP A 168 9.53 -15.72 5.56
C ASP A 168 9.19 -14.23 5.45
N SER A 169 7.93 -13.85 5.68
CA SER A 169 7.43 -12.49 5.52
C SER A 169 8.10 -11.45 6.44
N PRO A 170 8.30 -11.70 7.76
CA PRO A 170 8.90 -10.71 8.64
C PRO A 170 10.35 -10.42 8.23
N GLY A 171 11.13 -11.48 7.97
CA GLY A 171 12.52 -11.36 7.51
C GLY A 171 12.63 -10.58 6.21
N ARG A 172 11.67 -10.72 5.29
CA ARG A 172 11.64 -9.97 4.03
C ARG A 172 11.33 -8.49 4.23
N GLN A 173 10.38 -8.13 5.08
CA GLN A 173 10.05 -6.73 5.36
C GLN A 173 11.25 -6.01 6.01
N THR A 174 11.89 -6.67 6.99
CA THR A 174 13.12 -6.17 7.61
C THR A 174 14.25 -6.05 6.58
N ARG A 175 14.42 -7.03 5.69
CA ARG A 175 15.42 -6.98 4.61
C ARG A 175 15.16 -5.81 3.65
N LYS A 176 13.92 -5.57 3.24
CA LYS A 176 13.57 -4.42 2.38
C LYS A 176 13.84 -3.09 3.06
N GLY A 177 13.51 -2.97 4.35
CA GLY A 177 13.83 -1.79 5.16
C GLY A 177 15.33 -1.55 5.26
N HIS A 178 16.13 -2.58 5.53
CA HIS A 178 17.58 -2.49 5.55
C HIS A 178 18.16 -2.13 4.18
N LEU A 179 17.62 -2.69 3.09
CA LEU A 179 18.08 -2.37 1.75
C LEU A 179 17.86 -0.89 1.42
N LEU A 180 16.68 -0.35 1.76
CA LEU A 180 16.39 1.07 1.59
C LEU A 180 17.30 1.94 2.46
N PHE A 181 17.51 1.55 3.72
CA PHE A 181 18.37 2.28 4.65
C PHE A 181 19.82 2.37 4.16
N VAL A 182 20.39 1.25 3.70
CA VAL A 182 21.74 1.21 3.10
C VAL A 182 21.80 2.06 1.84
N CYS A 183 20.76 2.03 0.99
CA CYS A 183 20.67 2.89 -0.19
C CYS A 183 20.75 4.38 0.19
N CYS A 184 20.00 4.79 1.21
CA CYS A 184 19.99 6.17 1.69
C CYS A 184 21.36 6.59 2.24
N ILE A 185 22.02 5.71 3.03
CA ILE A 185 23.36 5.99 3.55
C ILE A 185 24.37 6.17 2.42
N LEU A 186 24.38 5.26 1.43
CA LEU A 186 25.28 5.35 0.28
C LEU A 186 25.07 6.63 -0.52
N PHE A 187 23.80 7.02 -0.70
CA PHE A 187 23.46 8.27 -1.38
C PHE A 187 23.95 9.50 -0.61
N ILE A 188 23.70 9.56 0.71
CA ILE A 188 24.17 10.66 1.58
C ILE A 188 25.70 10.72 1.58
N ALA A 189 26.37 9.58 1.71
CA ALA A 189 27.82 9.49 1.67
C ALA A 189 28.37 10.02 0.33
N SER A 190 27.76 9.62 -0.79
CA SER A 190 28.15 10.10 -2.13
C SER A 190 28.03 11.62 -2.25
N PHE A 191 26.96 12.20 -1.68
CA PHE A 191 26.76 13.64 -1.69
C PHE A 191 27.74 14.39 -0.78
N ILE A 192 28.03 13.87 0.40
CA ILE A 192 29.03 14.44 1.33
C ILE A 192 30.41 14.44 0.68
N TRP A 193 30.84 13.33 0.07
CA TRP A 193 32.13 13.27 -0.63
C TRP A 193 32.20 14.20 -1.84
N CYS A 194 31.09 14.35 -2.57
CA CYS A 194 30.99 15.32 -3.66
C CYS A 194 31.26 16.75 -3.17
N ILE A 195 30.58 17.17 -2.09
CA ILE A 195 30.75 18.49 -1.46
C ILE A 195 32.18 18.67 -0.96
N ILE A 196 32.74 17.69 -0.24
CA ILE A 196 34.12 17.76 0.28
C ILE A 196 35.12 17.98 -0.86
N GLY A 197 35.02 17.20 -1.95
CA GLY A 197 35.93 17.41 -3.07
C GLY A 197 35.70 18.75 -3.78
N ALA A 198 34.45 19.24 -3.84
CA ALA A 198 34.14 20.55 -4.41
C ALA A 198 34.72 21.71 -3.58
N THR A 199 34.59 21.68 -2.25
CA THR A 199 35.17 22.69 -1.36
C THR A 199 36.69 22.68 -1.36
N ILE A 200 37.30 21.55 -1.72
CA ILE A 200 38.75 21.43 -1.83
C ILE A 200 39.29 21.98 -3.16
N VAL A 201 38.59 21.75 -4.27
CA VAL A 201 39.11 22.01 -5.63
C VAL A 201 38.64 23.35 -6.20
N ILE A 202 37.39 23.76 -5.98
CA ILE A 202 36.80 24.96 -6.61
C ILE A 202 37.48 26.28 -6.19
N PRO A 203 37.86 26.51 -4.92
CA PRO A 203 38.40 27.80 -4.49
C PRO A 203 39.73 28.22 -5.15
N PHE A 204 40.37 27.35 -5.93
CA PHE A 204 41.64 27.64 -6.59
C PHE A 204 41.51 28.65 -7.74
N TYR A 205 40.35 28.71 -8.42
CA TYR A 205 40.12 29.72 -9.47
C TYR A 205 39.70 31.08 -8.90
N ASP A 206 39.51 31.18 -7.58
CA ASP A 206 39.20 32.43 -6.91
C ASP A 206 40.48 33.05 -6.32
N TYR A 207 40.97 34.11 -6.97
CA TYR A 207 42.29 34.70 -6.72
C TYR A 207 42.46 35.17 -5.27
N ASP A 208 41.38 35.60 -4.61
CA ASP A 208 41.42 36.10 -3.23
C ASP A 208 41.50 34.99 -2.16
N VAL A 209 41.04 33.77 -2.45
CA VAL A 209 41.09 32.63 -1.52
C VAL A 209 42.47 31.94 -1.54
N SER A 210 43.26 32.16 -2.60
CA SER A 210 44.55 31.50 -2.83
C SER A 210 45.69 31.92 -1.88
N LYS A 211 45.54 32.99 -1.09
CA LYS A 211 46.63 33.52 -0.24
C LYS A 211 47.07 32.57 0.89
N ASN A 212 46.20 31.65 1.30
CA ASN A 212 46.45 30.73 2.43
C ASN A 212 46.73 29.29 2.02
N TYR A 213 46.72 28.98 0.73
CA TYR A 213 46.85 27.59 0.25
C TYR A 213 48.03 27.46 -0.72
N THR A 214 48.81 26.39 -0.59
CA THR A 214 49.72 25.96 -1.66
C THR A 214 49.29 24.60 -2.18
N PHE A 215 49.33 24.46 -3.50
CA PHE A 215 49.02 23.22 -4.21
C PHE A 215 50.29 22.74 -4.88
N MET A 216 50.71 21.52 -4.53
CA MET A 216 51.84 20.84 -5.17
C MET A 216 51.27 19.73 -6.02
N CYS A 217 50.77 20.03 -7.21
CA CYS A 217 50.11 19.08 -8.11
C CYS A 217 50.44 19.36 -9.58
N ASP A 218 50.38 18.33 -10.41
CA ASP A 218 50.40 18.46 -11.86
C ASP A 218 49.16 19.24 -12.35
N SER A 219 49.37 20.15 -13.30
CA SER A 219 48.29 20.96 -13.88
C SER A 219 47.27 20.10 -14.62
N GLU A 220 47.71 18.99 -15.21
CA GLU A 220 46.82 18.00 -15.86
C GLU A 220 45.85 17.37 -14.86
N PHE A 221 46.35 16.92 -13.71
CA PHE A 221 45.54 16.32 -12.65
C PHE A 221 44.52 17.31 -12.11
N TYR A 222 44.97 18.53 -11.81
CA TYR A 222 44.13 19.56 -11.23
C TYR A 222 43.01 19.98 -12.20
N SER A 223 43.34 20.25 -13.48
CA SER A 223 42.34 20.62 -14.49
C SER A 223 41.29 19.51 -14.65
N PHE A 224 41.74 18.25 -14.73
CA PHE A 224 40.84 17.12 -14.81
C PHE A 224 39.91 17.02 -13.59
N TYR A 225 40.47 17.14 -12.38
CA TYR A 225 39.67 16.99 -11.16
C TYR A 225 38.66 18.14 -11.01
N HIS A 226 39.04 19.37 -11.38
CA HIS A 226 38.14 20.51 -11.42
C HIS A 226 36.98 20.32 -12.42
N ASP A 227 37.27 19.95 -13.66
CA ASP A 227 36.25 19.80 -14.70
C ASP A 227 35.31 18.63 -14.38
N ALA A 228 35.88 17.53 -13.86
CA ALA A 228 35.08 16.39 -13.42
C ALA A 228 34.18 16.74 -12.22
N LYS A 229 34.62 17.64 -11.33
CA LYS A 229 33.80 18.16 -10.24
C LYS A 229 32.63 19.00 -10.72
N ILE A 230 32.86 19.89 -11.68
CA ILE A 230 31.78 20.64 -12.32
C ILE A 230 30.78 19.68 -12.96
N GLY A 231 31.27 18.69 -13.73
CA GLY A 231 30.44 17.66 -14.35
C GLY A 231 29.62 16.89 -13.32
N GLN A 232 30.25 16.40 -12.24
CA GLN A 232 29.58 15.66 -11.18
C GLN A 232 28.53 16.51 -10.44
N LEU A 233 28.85 17.76 -10.10
CA LEU A 233 27.90 18.68 -9.45
C LEU A 233 26.69 18.97 -10.35
N SER A 234 26.92 19.14 -11.65
CA SER A 234 25.85 19.40 -12.62
C SER A 234 24.83 18.25 -12.72
N ILE A 235 25.22 17.02 -12.38
CA ILE A 235 24.36 15.83 -12.37
C ILE A 235 23.78 15.59 -10.97
N MET A 236 24.64 15.64 -9.94
CA MET A 236 24.27 15.29 -8.57
C MET A 236 23.39 16.35 -7.90
N MET A 237 23.57 17.64 -8.19
CA MET A 237 22.75 18.71 -7.60
C MET A 237 21.29 18.64 -8.06
N PRO A 238 20.96 18.53 -9.36
CA PRO A 238 19.58 18.31 -9.79
C PRO A 238 18.99 17.02 -9.24
N TYR A 239 19.78 15.93 -9.15
CA TYR A 239 19.31 14.66 -8.61
C TYR A 239 19.03 14.73 -7.10
N ALA A 240 19.87 15.42 -6.33
CA ALA A 240 19.65 15.70 -4.92
C ALA A 240 18.41 16.60 -4.72
N ALA A 241 18.28 17.66 -5.52
CA ALA A 241 17.10 18.51 -5.50
C ALA A 241 15.82 17.73 -5.83
N TYR A 242 15.86 16.84 -6.83
CA TYR A 242 14.78 15.93 -7.15
C TYR A 242 14.39 15.05 -5.96
N ILE A 243 15.37 14.42 -5.28
CA ILE A 243 15.11 13.59 -4.10
C ILE A 243 14.51 14.40 -2.95
N ILE A 244 15.01 15.61 -2.70
CA ILE A 244 14.48 16.49 -1.66
C ILE A 244 13.03 16.89 -1.98
N ILE A 245 12.77 17.35 -3.21
CA ILE A 245 11.40 17.67 -3.66
C ILE A 245 10.50 16.44 -3.55
N TYR A 246 10.99 15.27 -3.94
CA TYR A 246 10.22 14.04 -3.85
C TYR A 246 9.87 13.69 -2.40
N LEU A 247 10.86 13.69 -1.50
CA LEU A 247 10.68 13.30 -0.09
C LEU A 247 9.81 14.29 0.70
N PHE A 248 10.01 15.60 0.50
CA PHE A 248 9.36 16.62 1.34
C PHE A 248 8.08 17.20 0.73
N ILE A 249 7.93 17.19 -0.60
CA ILE A 249 6.77 17.81 -1.26
C ILE A 249 5.86 16.76 -1.89
N VAL A 250 6.43 15.81 -2.65
CA VAL A 250 5.63 14.83 -3.41
C VAL A 250 5.10 13.73 -2.51
N MET A 251 5.95 13.11 -1.70
CA MET A 251 5.62 11.96 -0.85
C MET A 251 4.43 12.22 0.10
N PRO A 252 4.35 13.36 0.82
CA PRO A 252 3.20 13.65 1.68
C PRO A 252 1.89 13.74 0.89
N LYS A 253 1.91 14.39 -0.28
CA LYS A 253 0.73 14.49 -1.15
C LYS A 253 0.37 13.13 -1.74
N ALA A 254 1.35 12.38 -2.22
CA ALA A 254 1.16 11.05 -2.77
C ALA A 254 0.51 10.08 -1.76
N LYS A 255 0.88 10.17 -0.47
CA LYS A 255 0.22 9.39 0.59
C LYS A 255 -1.28 9.65 0.67
N LEU A 256 -1.70 10.92 0.66
CA LEU A 256 -3.12 11.28 0.71
C LEU A 256 -3.88 10.80 -0.55
N TRP A 257 -3.30 11.03 -1.72
CA TRP A 257 -3.85 10.56 -3.00
C TRP A 257 -4.00 9.04 -3.06
N PHE A 258 -2.99 8.32 -2.57
CA PHE A 258 -3.02 6.87 -2.50
C PHE A 258 -4.17 6.37 -1.60
N ILE A 259 -4.38 7.00 -0.45
CA ILE A 259 -5.49 6.66 0.44
C ILE A 259 -6.84 6.89 -0.25
N ARG A 260 -7.06 8.05 -0.89
CA ARG A 260 -8.28 8.30 -1.67
C ARG A 260 -8.49 7.23 -2.75
N ARG A 261 -7.43 6.81 -3.43
CA ARG A 261 -7.52 5.75 -4.44
C ARG A 261 -7.96 4.41 -3.84
N LYS A 262 -7.50 4.07 -2.63
CA LYS A 262 -7.94 2.85 -1.95
C LYS A 262 -9.41 2.93 -1.56
N TRP A 263 -9.88 4.09 -1.09
CA TRP A 263 -11.30 4.31 -0.83
C TRP A 263 -12.14 4.27 -2.10
N ARG A 264 -11.64 4.76 -3.24
CA ARG A 264 -12.29 4.53 -4.54
C ARG A 264 -12.37 3.06 -4.91
N GLN A 265 -11.31 2.28 -4.66
CA GLN A 265 -11.34 0.84 -4.93
C GLN A 265 -12.37 0.13 -4.04
N TRP A 266 -12.47 0.54 -2.77
CA TRP A 266 -13.52 0.07 -1.87
C TRP A 266 -14.92 0.50 -2.35
N ALA A 267 -15.12 1.77 -2.68
CA ALA A 267 -16.39 2.28 -3.22
C ALA A 267 -16.78 1.56 -4.50
N SER A 268 -15.83 1.23 -5.39
CA SER A 268 -16.10 0.45 -6.61
C SER A 268 -16.46 -1.02 -6.38
N LEU A 269 -16.33 -1.53 -5.15
CA LEU A 269 -16.91 -2.81 -4.76
C LEU A 269 -18.37 -2.67 -4.35
N LEU A 270 -18.74 -1.48 -3.87
CA LEU A 270 -20.07 -1.16 -3.38
C LEU A 270 -20.98 -0.58 -4.47
N ASP A 271 -20.41 0.17 -5.41
CA ASP A 271 -21.01 0.67 -6.66
C ASP A 271 -20.95 -0.46 -7.71
N ALA A 272 -22.02 -1.25 -7.77
CA ALA A 272 -22.04 -2.54 -8.46
C ALA A 272 -22.20 -2.40 -9.98
N ASP A 273 -22.88 -1.34 -10.44
CA ASP A 273 -22.97 -1.00 -11.87
C ASP A 273 -22.01 0.09 -12.35
N GLN A 274 -21.19 0.66 -11.46
CA GLN A 274 -20.10 1.56 -11.79
C GLN A 274 -20.56 2.85 -12.47
N ASP A 275 -21.69 3.38 -12.01
CA ASP A 275 -22.25 4.65 -12.48
C ASP A 275 -21.74 5.88 -11.68
N GLY A 276 -20.98 5.64 -10.60
CA GLY A 276 -20.42 6.68 -9.74
C GLY A 276 -21.35 7.12 -8.60
N ILE A 277 -22.50 6.47 -8.45
CA ILE A 277 -23.50 6.71 -7.40
C ILE A 277 -23.77 5.38 -6.69
N ILE A 278 -23.54 5.32 -5.38
CA ILE A 278 -23.90 4.14 -4.61
C ILE A 278 -25.38 4.24 -4.26
N SER A 279 -26.18 3.38 -4.89
CA SER A 279 -27.64 3.37 -4.76
C SER A 279 -28.18 2.13 -4.02
N ILE A 280 -29.50 2.12 -3.76
CA ILE A 280 -30.20 0.93 -3.26
C ILE A 280 -30.05 -0.25 -4.22
N ARG A 281 -30.01 0.00 -5.54
CA ARG A 281 -29.85 -1.05 -6.54
C ARG A 281 -28.48 -1.71 -6.42
N ASP A 282 -27.45 -0.93 -6.10
CA ASP A 282 -26.11 -1.45 -5.87
C ASP A 282 -26.02 -2.27 -4.59
N MET A 283 -26.73 -1.85 -3.54
CA MET A 283 -26.91 -2.65 -2.34
C MET A 283 -27.52 -4.02 -2.68
N GLU A 284 -28.60 -4.06 -3.46
CA GLU A 284 -29.27 -5.33 -3.84
C GLU A 284 -28.35 -6.25 -4.64
N LYS A 285 -27.65 -5.71 -5.66
CA LYS A 285 -26.68 -6.47 -6.47
C LYS A 285 -25.51 -6.97 -5.64
N THR A 286 -24.97 -6.13 -4.77
CA THR A 286 -23.85 -6.50 -3.90
C THR A 286 -24.27 -7.56 -2.90
N ASN A 287 -25.45 -7.43 -2.28
CA ASN A 287 -25.98 -8.45 -1.36
C ASN A 287 -26.24 -9.78 -2.08
N ALA A 288 -26.72 -9.76 -3.32
CA ALA A 288 -26.87 -10.97 -4.14
C ALA A 288 -25.52 -11.65 -4.39
N ARG A 289 -24.47 -10.89 -4.73
CA ARG A 289 -23.10 -11.43 -4.88
C ARG A 289 -22.56 -12.01 -3.56
N LEU A 290 -22.82 -11.34 -2.43
CA LEU A 290 -22.41 -11.84 -1.11
C LEU A 290 -23.15 -13.11 -0.70
N GLU A 291 -24.44 -13.24 -1.05
CA GLU A 291 -25.21 -14.46 -0.85
C GLU A 291 -24.70 -15.60 -1.72
N LEU A 292 -24.28 -15.33 -2.96
CA LEU A 292 -23.62 -16.32 -3.79
C LEU A 292 -22.28 -16.77 -3.18
N LEU A 293 -21.47 -15.83 -2.68
CA LEU A 293 -20.23 -16.15 -1.97
C LEU A 293 -20.47 -17.03 -0.74
N ARG A 294 -21.55 -16.76 0.01
CA ARG A 294 -21.96 -17.57 1.15
C ARG A 294 -22.20 -19.02 0.75
N ARG A 295 -22.89 -19.25 -0.38
CA ARG A 295 -23.21 -20.59 -0.88
C ARG A 295 -21.99 -21.33 -1.43
N THR A 296 -21.00 -20.60 -1.96
CA THR A 296 -19.86 -21.22 -2.66
C THR A 296 -18.60 -21.38 -1.82
N ILE A 297 -18.27 -20.41 -0.98
CA ILE A 297 -16.99 -20.31 -0.24
C ILE A 297 -17.22 -20.06 1.26
N GLY A 298 -18.34 -19.46 1.61
CA GLY A 298 -18.69 -19.14 2.98
C GLY A 298 -19.00 -20.36 3.83
N ASP A 299 -18.64 -20.29 5.12
CA ASP A 299 -19.02 -21.29 6.14
C ASP A 299 -20.39 -20.99 6.78
N ARG A 300 -21.04 -19.88 6.38
CA ARG A 300 -22.29 -19.45 6.99
C ARG A 300 -23.48 -20.22 6.38
N LYS A 301 -24.15 -21.03 7.21
CA LYS A 301 -25.27 -21.87 6.79
C LYS A 301 -26.53 -21.09 6.38
N THR A 302 -26.81 -19.98 7.07
CA THR A 302 -28.02 -19.18 6.86
C THR A 302 -27.68 -17.79 6.29
N ALA A 303 -28.54 -17.28 5.42
CA ALA A 303 -28.42 -15.93 4.89
C ALA A 303 -28.52 -14.90 6.04
N LEU A 304 -27.80 -13.79 5.91
CA LEU A 304 -28.00 -12.66 6.81
C LEU A 304 -29.40 -12.09 6.59
N ASN A 305 -30.15 -11.77 7.65
CA ASN A 305 -31.50 -11.24 7.50
C ASN A 305 -31.49 -9.87 6.78
N ALA A 306 -32.53 -9.57 6.00
CA ALA A 306 -32.60 -8.34 5.21
C ALA A 306 -32.49 -7.07 6.06
N GLY A 307 -33.03 -7.09 7.28
CA GLY A 307 -32.95 -5.98 8.22
C GLY A 307 -31.53 -5.65 8.66
N ALA A 308 -30.71 -6.65 8.99
CA ALA A 308 -29.31 -6.46 9.36
C ALA A 308 -28.45 -6.09 8.15
N GLN A 309 -28.74 -6.64 6.97
CA GLN A 309 -28.10 -6.20 5.74
C GLN A 309 -28.34 -4.70 5.51
N LYS A 310 -29.61 -4.28 5.50
CA LYS A 310 -29.98 -2.87 5.30
C LYS A 310 -29.37 -1.96 6.37
N LYS A 311 -29.43 -2.37 7.63
CA LYS A 311 -28.83 -1.65 8.76
C LYS A 311 -27.34 -1.37 8.52
N TRP A 312 -26.57 -2.38 8.07
CA TRP A 312 -25.16 -2.19 7.77
C TRP A 312 -24.93 -1.14 6.67
N TRP A 313 -25.73 -1.16 5.59
CA TRP A 313 -25.63 -0.18 4.51
C TRP A 313 -25.99 1.25 4.96
N ASP A 314 -27.08 1.40 5.70
CA ASP A 314 -27.52 2.70 6.22
C ASP A 314 -26.48 3.29 7.18
N GLU A 315 -25.95 2.48 8.09
CA GLU A 315 -24.99 2.91 9.11
C GLU A 315 -23.60 3.18 8.54
N ASN A 316 -23.16 2.47 7.49
CA ASN A 316 -21.77 2.50 7.04
C ASN A 316 -21.55 3.17 5.68
N ILE A 317 -22.55 3.17 4.79
CA ILE A 317 -22.40 3.64 3.41
C ILE A 317 -23.25 4.88 3.13
N PHE A 318 -24.58 4.81 3.27
CA PHE A 318 -25.46 5.88 2.82
C PHE A 318 -25.28 7.17 3.61
N LYS A 319 -25.14 7.10 4.95
CA LYS A 319 -24.77 8.20 5.89
C LYS A 319 -25.61 9.50 5.82
N ARG A 320 -26.46 9.71 4.82
CA ARG A 320 -27.31 10.89 4.53
C ARG A 320 -28.78 10.70 4.97
N GLY A 321 -29.09 9.54 5.55
CA GLY A 321 -30.43 9.10 5.93
C GLY A 321 -30.91 7.90 5.12
N VAL A 322 -31.99 7.26 5.57
CA VAL A 322 -32.57 6.06 4.96
C VAL A 322 -32.93 6.33 3.49
N ASN A 323 -32.54 5.41 2.60
CA ASN A 323 -32.85 5.43 1.16
C ASN A 323 -32.31 6.64 0.38
N LYS A 324 -31.21 7.27 0.82
CA LYS A 324 -30.55 8.32 0.04
C LYS A 324 -29.28 7.78 -0.60
N ASP A 325 -29.22 7.89 -1.92
CA ASP A 325 -28.03 7.58 -2.69
C ASP A 325 -26.88 8.54 -2.31
N ILE A 326 -25.66 8.05 -2.45
CA ILE A 326 -24.45 8.83 -2.18
C ILE A 326 -23.50 8.73 -3.37
N SER A 327 -23.01 9.86 -3.87
CA SER A 327 -21.98 9.83 -4.90
C SER A 327 -20.69 9.24 -4.33
N VAL A 328 -19.91 8.55 -5.16
CA VAL A 328 -18.61 7.99 -4.75
C VAL A 328 -17.70 9.08 -4.19
N ASP A 329 -17.70 10.28 -4.76
CA ASP A 329 -16.89 11.40 -4.29
C ASP A 329 -17.37 11.98 -2.95
N ASP A 330 -18.69 12.03 -2.71
CA ASP A 330 -19.24 12.42 -1.40
C ASP A 330 -18.85 11.41 -0.31
N TYR A 331 -18.91 10.12 -0.63
CA TYR A 331 -18.50 9.06 0.30
C TYR A 331 -17.01 9.13 0.62
N ILE A 332 -16.17 9.41 -0.37
CA ILE A 332 -14.72 9.62 -0.17
C ILE A 332 -14.47 10.85 0.69
N THR A 333 -15.18 11.95 0.46
CA THR A 333 -15.05 13.18 1.25
C THR A 333 -15.46 12.94 2.71
N TYR A 334 -16.47 12.11 2.95
CA TYR A 334 -16.81 11.66 4.30
C TYR A 334 -15.67 10.86 4.94
N LEU A 335 -15.07 9.90 4.22
CA LEU A 335 -13.93 9.13 4.71
C LEU A 335 -12.71 10.01 4.99
N GLU A 336 -12.47 11.04 4.17
CA GLU A 336 -11.46 12.07 4.44
C GLU A 336 -11.71 12.81 5.75
N GLY A 337 -12.98 13.18 6.03
CA GLY A 337 -13.35 13.91 7.23
C GLY A 337 -13.14 13.13 8.54
N ILE A 338 -13.27 11.80 8.50
CA ILE A 338 -13.04 10.93 9.68
C ILE A 338 -11.63 10.34 9.72
N TYR A 339 -10.83 10.56 8.68
CA TYR A 339 -9.51 9.94 8.56
C TYR A 339 -8.55 10.51 9.60
N THR A 340 -8.02 9.60 10.42
CA THR A 340 -6.91 9.89 11.33
C THR A 340 -5.81 8.84 11.10
N PRO A 341 -4.52 9.24 10.98
CA PRO A 341 -3.43 8.32 10.66
C PRO A 341 -3.30 7.10 11.59
N HIS A 342 -3.78 7.22 12.84
CA HIS A 342 -3.69 6.16 13.86
C HIS A 342 -5.04 5.58 14.28
N GLY A 343 -6.17 6.19 13.88
CA GLY A 343 -7.51 5.75 14.30
C GLY A 343 -8.30 5.06 13.19
N MET A 344 -7.93 5.22 11.92
CA MET A 344 -8.72 4.67 10.81
C MET A 344 -8.88 3.15 10.86
N GLU A 345 -7.88 2.43 11.39
CA GLU A 345 -7.95 0.98 11.53
C GLU A 345 -9.00 0.55 12.54
N SER A 346 -9.04 1.16 13.72
CA SER A 346 -10.05 0.85 14.74
C SER A 346 -11.45 1.25 14.30
N THR A 347 -11.57 2.31 13.50
CA THR A 347 -12.85 2.73 12.89
C THR A 347 -13.33 1.78 11.80
N MET A 348 -12.45 1.35 10.89
CA MET A 348 -12.87 0.57 9.70
C MET A 348 -12.87 -0.94 9.91
N ARG A 349 -12.08 -1.47 10.86
CA ARG A 349 -12.03 -2.91 11.14
C ARG A 349 -13.40 -3.49 11.50
N PRO A 350 -14.24 -2.86 12.36
CA PRO A 350 -15.60 -3.33 12.62
C PRO A 350 -16.45 -3.33 11.34
N VAL A 351 -16.43 -2.24 10.57
CA VAL A 351 -17.19 -2.09 9.32
C VAL A 351 -16.89 -3.22 8.33
N ILE A 352 -15.60 -3.51 8.12
CA ILE A 352 -15.13 -4.57 7.20
C ILE A 352 -15.41 -5.96 7.78
N THR A 353 -15.30 -6.13 9.10
CA THR A 353 -15.63 -7.40 9.76
C THR A 353 -17.11 -7.74 9.57
N ASP A 354 -17.98 -6.75 9.70
CA ASP A 354 -19.42 -6.91 9.49
C ASP A 354 -19.75 -7.17 8.02
N PHE A 355 -19.02 -6.56 7.08
CA PHE A 355 -19.12 -6.93 5.66
C PHE A 355 -18.80 -8.42 5.43
N PHE A 356 -17.73 -8.93 6.06
CA PHE A 356 -17.39 -10.37 5.98
C PHE A 356 -18.42 -11.27 6.68
N ASN A 357 -19.22 -10.75 7.61
CA ASN A 357 -20.29 -11.52 8.26
C ASN A 357 -21.44 -11.86 7.29
N PHE A 358 -21.55 -11.19 6.14
CA PHE A 358 -22.56 -11.55 5.13
C PHE A 358 -22.39 -12.99 4.62
N PHE A 359 -21.15 -13.45 4.47
CA PHE A 359 -20.86 -14.78 3.90
C PHE A 359 -20.06 -15.71 4.83
N SER A 360 -19.37 -15.20 5.85
CA SER A 360 -18.54 -15.99 6.77
C SER A 360 -19.01 -15.89 8.22
N THR A 361 -18.61 -16.86 9.04
CA THR A 361 -18.82 -16.84 10.50
C THR A 361 -17.56 -16.34 11.24
N PRO A 362 -17.70 -15.81 12.48
CA PRO A 362 -16.55 -15.47 13.34
C PRO A 362 -15.66 -16.68 13.63
N ASP A 363 -16.24 -17.86 13.82
CA ASP A 363 -15.51 -19.08 14.15
C ASP A 363 -14.66 -19.57 12.97
N TYR A 364 -15.20 -19.53 11.75
CA TYR A 364 -14.43 -19.85 10.54
C TYR A 364 -13.19 -18.97 10.41
N ARG A 365 -13.32 -17.66 10.69
CA ARG A 365 -12.19 -16.73 10.67
C ARG A 365 -11.14 -17.07 11.73
N LYS A 366 -11.55 -17.50 12.93
CA LYS A 366 -10.61 -17.88 14.02
C LYS A 366 -9.87 -19.19 13.76
N LYS A 367 -10.46 -20.12 13.00
CA LYS A 367 -9.90 -21.46 12.75
C LYS A 367 -8.64 -21.47 11.87
N ASN A 368 -8.25 -20.34 11.27
CA ASN A 368 -7.09 -20.24 10.37
C ASN A 368 -7.09 -21.27 9.22
N ILE A 369 -8.27 -21.62 8.74
CA ILE A 369 -8.43 -22.57 7.63
C ILE A 369 -7.85 -21.94 6.35
N PRO A 370 -6.97 -22.64 5.62
CA PRO A 370 -6.47 -22.18 4.33
C PRO A 370 -7.60 -22.08 3.29
N ILE A 371 -7.71 -20.93 2.64
CA ILE A 371 -8.52 -20.72 1.44
C ILE A 371 -7.77 -21.34 0.27
N LEU A 372 -8.46 -22.22 -0.47
CA LEU A 372 -7.91 -22.86 -1.66
C LEU A 372 -7.80 -21.85 -2.82
N GLU A 373 -6.93 -22.15 -3.78
CA GLU A 373 -6.69 -21.28 -4.93
C GLU A 373 -7.97 -21.06 -5.76
N GLU A 374 -8.76 -22.12 -5.97
CA GLU A 374 -10.05 -22.04 -6.67
C GLU A 374 -11.08 -21.18 -5.92
N GLU A 375 -11.14 -21.30 -4.59
CA GLU A 375 -12.02 -20.49 -3.75
C GLU A 375 -11.64 -19.02 -3.81
N PHE A 376 -10.34 -18.73 -3.84
CA PHE A 376 -9.82 -17.38 -4.01
C PHE A 376 -10.23 -16.76 -5.35
N PHE A 377 -10.19 -17.53 -6.45
CA PHE A 377 -10.60 -17.03 -7.76
C PHE A 377 -12.10 -16.79 -7.83
N LYS A 378 -12.89 -17.78 -7.39
CA LYS A 378 -14.35 -17.65 -7.31
C LYS A 378 -14.75 -16.42 -6.49
N PHE A 379 -14.04 -16.12 -5.39
CA PHE A 379 -14.29 -14.92 -4.60
C PHE A 379 -14.25 -13.64 -5.45
N TRP A 380 -13.18 -13.44 -6.20
CA TRP A 380 -12.99 -12.21 -6.97
C TRP A 380 -13.84 -12.15 -8.24
N THR A 381 -14.09 -13.30 -8.87
CA THR A 381 -14.98 -13.40 -10.03
C THR A 381 -16.43 -13.10 -9.61
N ILE A 382 -16.91 -13.64 -8.50
CA ILE A 382 -18.28 -13.36 -8.01
C ILE A 382 -18.41 -11.90 -7.54
N LEU A 383 -17.44 -11.40 -6.76
CA LEU A 383 -17.57 -10.09 -6.14
C LEU A 383 -17.43 -8.93 -7.13
N LYS A 384 -16.49 -9.01 -8.08
CA LYS A 384 -16.12 -7.89 -8.97
C LYS A 384 -15.95 -8.30 -10.43
N ASN A 385 -16.22 -9.55 -10.80
CA ASN A 385 -15.99 -10.06 -12.15
C ASN A 385 -14.55 -9.86 -12.62
N VAL A 386 -13.58 -10.14 -11.75
CA VAL A 386 -12.15 -10.08 -12.10
C VAL A 386 -11.77 -11.32 -12.89
N ASP A 387 -11.04 -11.12 -13.98
CA ASP A 387 -10.49 -12.18 -14.81
C ASP A 387 -9.61 -13.17 -14.01
N GLU A 388 -9.83 -14.46 -14.22
CA GLU A 388 -9.16 -15.53 -13.47
C GLU A 388 -7.64 -15.50 -13.71
N SER A 389 -7.19 -15.23 -14.93
CA SER A 389 -5.75 -15.19 -15.25
C SER A 389 -5.04 -14.07 -14.49
N HIS A 390 -5.69 -12.91 -14.36
CA HIS A 390 -5.20 -11.82 -13.53
C HIS A 390 -5.18 -12.19 -12.05
N CYS A 391 -6.28 -12.76 -11.54
CA CYS A 391 -6.38 -13.24 -10.16
C CYS A 391 -5.28 -14.24 -9.80
N ARG A 392 -5.01 -15.22 -10.67
CA ARG A 392 -3.95 -16.22 -10.51
C ARG A 392 -2.57 -15.58 -10.39
N ARG A 393 -2.24 -14.67 -11.31
CA ARG A 393 -0.97 -13.92 -11.26
C ARG A 393 -0.83 -13.13 -9.97
N MET A 394 -1.89 -12.44 -9.52
CA MET A 394 -1.85 -11.66 -8.30
C MET A 394 -1.77 -12.53 -7.03
N PHE A 395 -2.47 -13.66 -7.02
CA PHE A 395 -2.43 -14.65 -5.93
C PHE A 395 -1.01 -15.17 -5.71
N VAL A 396 -0.33 -15.59 -6.78
CA VAL A 396 1.06 -16.07 -6.71
C VAL A 396 2.04 -14.97 -6.28
N ARG A 397 1.81 -13.73 -6.74
CA ARG A 397 2.75 -12.63 -6.57
C ARG A 397 2.63 -11.89 -5.23
N TYR A 398 1.43 -11.76 -4.68
CA TYR A 398 1.21 -10.88 -3.52
C TYR A 398 0.72 -11.60 -2.27
N PHE A 399 0.04 -12.74 -2.41
CA PHE A 399 -0.54 -13.45 -1.28
C PHE A 399 0.43 -14.49 -0.71
N LEU A 400 0.50 -14.55 0.62
CA LEU A 400 1.36 -15.48 1.35
C LEU A 400 0.71 -16.88 1.39
N ASN A 401 1.53 -17.92 1.52
CA ASN A 401 1.06 -19.28 1.74
C ASN A 401 1.17 -19.66 3.23
N PRO A 402 0.11 -20.17 3.88
CA PRO A 402 -1.28 -20.25 3.41
C PRO A 402 -2.02 -18.90 3.48
N VAL A 403 -3.06 -18.73 2.65
CA VAL A 403 -4.01 -17.62 2.78
C VAL A 403 -5.16 -18.10 3.64
N THR A 404 -5.45 -17.44 4.77
CA THR A 404 -6.61 -17.75 5.63
C THR A 404 -7.65 -16.64 5.57
N MET A 405 -8.90 -16.91 5.94
CA MET A 405 -9.95 -15.88 5.96
C MET A 405 -9.63 -14.74 6.94
N ALA A 406 -8.95 -15.02 8.06
CA ALA A 406 -8.43 -13.98 8.95
C ALA A 406 -7.40 -13.08 8.24
N SER A 407 -6.41 -13.69 7.57
CA SER A 407 -5.41 -12.93 6.82
C SER A 407 -6.03 -12.13 5.67
N PHE A 408 -7.12 -12.65 5.09
CA PHE A 408 -7.82 -12.02 3.98
C PHE A 408 -8.60 -10.78 4.45
N LEU A 409 -9.32 -10.90 5.57
CA LEU A 409 -9.95 -9.76 6.24
C LEU A 409 -8.92 -8.69 6.60
N ASP A 410 -7.77 -9.07 7.17
CA ASP A 410 -6.71 -8.12 7.49
C ASP A 410 -6.20 -7.39 6.26
N ASN A 411 -6.07 -8.05 5.10
CA ASN A 411 -5.68 -7.37 3.86
C ASN A 411 -6.74 -6.33 3.41
N PHE A 412 -8.04 -6.59 3.62
CA PHE A 412 -9.10 -5.61 3.35
C PHE A 412 -9.05 -4.45 4.34
N VAL A 413 -8.80 -4.71 5.63
CA VAL A 413 -8.60 -3.65 6.63
C VAL A 413 -7.41 -2.78 6.26
N SER A 414 -6.27 -3.38 5.92
CA SER A 414 -5.08 -2.65 5.48
C SER A 414 -5.31 -1.87 4.18
N LEU A 415 -6.18 -2.34 3.28
CA LEU A 415 -6.57 -1.58 2.10
C LEU A 415 -7.19 -0.24 2.50
N ILE A 416 -8.14 -0.22 3.44
CA ILE A 416 -8.86 1.02 3.75
C ILE A 416 -8.10 1.88 4.76
N ALA A 417 -7.49 1.26 5.77
CA ALA A 417 -7.02 1.97 6.96
C ALA A 417 -5.53 2.31 6.98
N HIS A 418 -4.66 1.51 6.35
CA HIS A 418 -3.22 1.72 6.48
C HIS A 418 -2.77 2.95 5.68
N ASN A 419 -1.92 3.79 6.26
CA ASN A 419 -1.41 5.01 5.64
C ASN A 419 -0.16 4.81 4.77
N ASP A 420 0.42 3.60 4.74
CA ASP A 420 1.72 3.37 4.09
C ASP A 420 1.57 2.82 2.69
N PHE A 421 2.13 3.58 1.75
CA PHE A 421 2.18 3.25 0.32
C PHE A 421 2.89 1.92 0.04
N PHE A 422 3.87 1.57 0.88
CA PHE A 422 4.74 0.40 0.71
C PHE A 422 4.30 -0.81 1.54
N ASP A 423 3.19 -0.73 2.27
CA ASP A 423 2.71 -1.87 3.05
C ASP A 423 2.29 -3.01 2.11
N GLU A 424 2.92 -4.17 2.29
CA GLU A 424 2.67 -5.34 1.45
C GLU A 424 1.24 -5.84 1.61
N LYS A 425 0.60 -5.69 2.79
CA LYS A 425 -0.78 -6.13 3.00
C LYS A 425 -1.76 -5.25 2.23
N THR A 426 -1.58 -3.93 2.27
CA THR A 426 -2.37 -2.98 1.46
C THR A 426 -2.28 -3.27 -0.04
N LEU A 427 -1.09 -3.63 -0.54
CA LEU A 427 -0.88 -3.87 -1.97
C LEU A 427 -1.59 -5.14 -2.49
N ARG A 428 -1.84 -6.15 -1.64
CA ARG A 428 -2.45 -7.43 -2.02
C ARG A 428 -3.81 -7.27 -2.68
N VAL A 429 -4.74 -6.61 -1.99
CA VAL A 429 -6.09 -6.40 -2.51
C VAL A 429 -6.09 -5.30 -3.57
N HIS A 430 -5.30 -4.24 -3.36
CA HIS A 430 -5.24 -3.11 -4.31
C HIS A 430 -4.87 -3.56 -5.73
N LYS A 431 -3.89 -4.46 -5.89
CA LYS A 431 -3.43 -4.94 -7.21
C LYS A 431 -4.44 -5.84 -7.92
N ILE A 432 -5.32 -6.52 -7.18
CA ILE A 432 -6.43 -7.28 -7.76
C ILE A 432 -7.50 -6.35 -8.30
N LEU A 433 -7.91 -5.36 -7.50
CA LEU A 433 -8.97 -4.42 -7.86
C LEU A 433 -8.58 -3.44 -8.98
N ASN A 434 -7.28 -3.30 -9.23
CA ASN A 434 -6.73 -2.45 -10.27
C ASN A 434 -5.90 -3.26 -11.29
N PRO A 435 -6.53 -4.07 -12.15
CA PRO A 435 -5.84 -4.71 -13.26
C PRO A 435 -5.19 -3.61 -14.11
N LYS A 436 -3.85 -3.64 -14.23
CA LYS A 436 -3.17 -2.84 -15.25
C LYS A 436 -3.72 -3.31 -16.60
N ARG A 437 -4.16 -2.38 -17.46
CA ARG A 437 -4.39 -2.73 -18.86
C ARG A 437 -3.09 -3.31 -19.39
N SER A 438 -3.10 -4.58 -19.79
CA SER A 438 -2.04 -5.20 -20.58
C SER A 438 -2.03 -4.49 -21.93
N GLY A 439 -1.28 -3.41 -22.03
CA GLY A 439 -1.34 -2.55 -23.19
C GLY A 439 -0.58 -1.27 -22.97
N THR A 440 0.73 -1.37 -22.77
CA THR A 440 1.70 -0.41 -23.35
C THR A 440 3.17 -0.78 -23.14
N CYS A 441 3.54 -1.74 -22.26
CA CYS A 441 4.97 -2.06 -22.03
C CYS A 441 5.32 -3.56 -21.90
N ASP A 442 4.44 -4.50 -22.23
CA ASP A 442 4.80 -5.94 -22.24
C ASP A 442 5.35 -6.42 -23.60
N LEU A 443 5.48 -5.53 -24.58
CA LEU A 443 5.93 -5.83 -25.95
C LEU A 443 7.46 -5.88 -26.13
N ILE A 444 8.27 -5.75 -25.07
CA ILE A 444 9.74 -5.69 -25.20
C ILE A 444 10.44 -6.96 -24.69
N CYS A 445 9.75 -7.89 -24.01
CA CYS A 445 10.40 -9.10 -23.48
C CYS A 445 9.58 -10.38 -23.67
N HIS A 446 9.42 -10.84 -24.92
CA HIS A 446 9.24 -12.26 -25.23
C HIS A 446 9.67 -12.56 -26.67
N PRO A 447 10.86 -13.14 -26.88
CA PRO A 447 11.19 -13.83 -28.12
C PRO A 447 11.15 -15.34 -27.86
N SER A 448 9.97 -15.95 -27.96
CA SER A 448 9.80 -17.37 -28.32
C SER A 448 8.36 -17.81 -28.05
N SER A 449 7.76 -18.47 -29.04
CA SER A 449 6.47 -19.17 -29.04
C SER A 449 5.25 -18.41 -29.58
N CYS A 450 5.34 -18.01 -30.85
CA CYS A 450 4.22 -18.14 -31.78
C CYS A 450 4.69 -19.05 -32.92
N ASP A 451 4.47 -20.35 -32.77
CA ASP A 451 4.40 -21.29 -33.90
C ASP A 451 3.14 -22.15 -33.69
N VAL A 452 2.31 -22.14 -34.73
CA VAL A 452 1.02 -22.83 -34.98
C VAL A 452 -0.23 -22.18 -34.38
#